data_AF-A0A3D2W559-F1
#
_entry.id   AF-A0A3D2W559-F1
#
_cell.length_a   1.000
_cell.length_b   1.000
_cell.length_c   1.000
_cell.angle_alpha   90.00
_cell.angle_beta   90.00
_cell.angle_gamma   90.00
#
_symmetry.space_group_name_H-M   'P 1'
#
loop_
_entity.id
_entity.type
_entity.pdbx_description
1 polymer ?
#
loop_
_entity_poly.entity_id
_entity_poly.type
_entity_poly.pdbx_seq_one_letter_code
_entity_poly.pdbx_strand_id
1 'polypeptide(L)'
;KGNSSLAFTKYRTDSSRCSFKLNFGKYTDGGTFHGLSKLNLNSGFADISYLKEYLACELFRRMNVPAPLCSFVMVKINSKGHGLYMAAEEEDSSFISRALTGDGTLASDTASQNPEDRVDASQIVLSDLNNHGF
;
A
#
# COMPACT_ATOMS: atom_id res chain seq x y z
N LYS A 1 3.20 8.68 0.67
CA LYS A 1 4.18 7.95 1.48
C LYS A 1 5.59 8.45 1.13
N GLY A 2 6.28 9.09 2.09
CA GLY A 2 7.73 9.37 2.14
C GLY A 2 8.27 10.56 1.32
N ASN A 3 8.72 11.64 1.98
CA ASN A 3 9.52 12.71 1.35
C ASN A 3 10.86 12.18 0.81
N SER A 4 11.40 11.13 1.42
CA SER A 4 12.69 10.55 1.07
C SER A 4 12.64 9.62 -0.15
N SER A 5 11.51 8.97 -0.45
CA SER A 5 11.40 8.07 -1.60
C SER A 5 11.27 8.86 -2.91
N LEU A 6 10.42 9.88 -2.95
CA LEU A 6 10.19 10.64 -4.19
C LEU A 6 11.43 11.42 -4.62
N ALA A 7 12.05 12.15 -3.68
CA ALA A 7 13.26 12.91 -3.96
C ALA A 7 14.41 11.98 -4.40
N PHE A 8 14.58 10.84 -3.74
CA PHE A 8 15.77 10.01 -3.92
C PHE A 8 15.65 8.99 -5.07
N THR A 9 14.44 8.53 -5.43
CA THR A 9 14.20 7.74 -6.66
C THR A 9 14.59 8.54 -7.91
N LYS A 10 14.40 9.86 -7.90
CA LYS A 10 14.77 10.75 -9.03
C LYS A 10 16.29 10.88 -9.23
N TYR A 11 17.10 10.62 -8.19
CA TYR A 11 18.55 10.88 -8.22
C TYR A 11 19.44 9.63 -8.30
N ARG A 12 18.91 8.42 -8.09
CA ARG A 12 19.75 7.21 -7.96
C ARG A 12 19.52 6.10 -8.97
N THR A 13 18.46 6.14 -9.77
CA THR A 13 18.18 5.08 -10.73
C THR A 13 17.39 5.62 -11.93
N ASP A 14 17.66 5.09 -13.12
CA ASP A 14 16.77 5.12 -14.29
C ASP A 14 15.38 4.48 -14.04
N SER A 15 15.20 3.86 -12.88
CA SER A 15 13.98 3.21 -12.43
C SER A 15 12.89 4.23 -12.08
N SER A 16 11.82 4.19 -12.89
CA SER A 16 10.52 4.86 -12.67
C SER A 16 9.68 4.24 -11.54
N ARG A 17 10.26 3.40 -10.68
CA ARG A 17 9.54 2.62 -9.66
C ARG A 17 9.40 3.39 -8.33
N CYS A 18 8.47 4.33 -8.31
CA CYS A 18 8.03 4.98 -7.07
C CYS A 18 6.98 4.13 -6.34
N SER A 19 6.83 4.40 -5.04
CA SER A 19 5.74 3.86 -4.20
C SER A 19 4.47 4.68 -4.39
N PHE A 20 3.31 4.02 -4.35
CA PHE A 20 2.01 4.64 -4.60
C PHE A 20 1.10 4.50 -3.37
N LYS A 21 0.18 5.45 -3.23
CA LYS A 21 -0.99 5.29 -2.34
C LYS A 21 -2.24 5.26 -3.21
N LEU A 22 -2.97 4.16 -3.12
CA LEU A 22 -4.23 3.96 -3.83
C LEU A 22 -5.39 4.28 -2.91
N ASN A 23 -6.39 4.97 -3.46
CA ASN A 23 -7.66 5.24 -2.78
C ASN A 23 -8.80 4.83 -3.71
N PHE A 24 -9.40 3.69 -3.43
CA PHE A 24 -10.45 3.08 -4.24
C PHE A 24 -11.81 3.76 -4.03
N GLY A 25 -12.03 4.35 -2.85
CA GLY A 25 -13.26 5.08 -2.53
C GLY A 25 -13.36 6.49 -3.13
N LYS A 26 -12.31 7.00 -3.80
CA LYS A 26 -12.31 8.38 -4.34
C LYS A 26 -13.01 8.51 -5.70
N TYR A 27 -13.05 7.45 -6.51
CA TYR A 27 -13.49 7.52 -7.92
C TYR A 27 -14.72 6.64 -8.24
N THR A 28 -15.07 5.72 -7.35
CA THR A 28 -16.28 4.90 -7.43
C THR A 28 -16.87 4.76 -6.03
N ASP A 29 -18.13 5.16 -5.83
CA ASP A 29 -18.84 4.93 -4.57
C ASP A 29 -18.84 3.42 -4.25
N GLY A 30 -18.15 3.02 -3.18
CA GLY A 30 -18.03 1.62 -2.75
C GLY A 30 -16.90 0.81 -3.41
N GLY A 31 -16.02 1.42 -4.20
CA GLY A 31 -14.85 0.74 -4.74
C GLY A 31 -13.92 0.26 -3.63
N THR A 32 -13.74 -1.06 -3.51
CA THR A 32 -12.80 -1.67 -2.56
C THR A 32 -11.92 -2.69 -3.27
N PHE A 33 -10.71 -2.89 -2.74
CA PHE A 33 -9.83 -3.98 -3.16
C PHE A 33 -9.74 -4.97 -2.00
N HIS A 34 -10.33 -6.16 -2.16
CA HIS A 34 -10.49 -7.13 -1.08
C HIS A 34 -11.12 -6.54 0.21
N GLY A 35 -12.08 -5.63 0.06
CA GLY A 35 -12.72 -4.94 1.19
C GLY A 35 -11.93 -3.75 1.76
N LEU A 36 -10.72 -3.49 1.25
CA LEU A 36 -9.88 -2.36 1.65
C LEU A 36 -10.21 -1.10 0.84
N SER A 37 -10.35 0.03 1.53
CA SER A 37 -10.65 1.33 0.91
C SER A 37 -9.40 2.00 0.31
N LYS A 38 -8.23 1.73 0.91
CA LYS A 38 -6.94 2.30 0.55
C LYS A 38 -5.82 1.28 0.73
N LEU A 39 -4.78 1.42 -0.08
CA LEU A 39 -3.63 0.52 -0.10
C LEU A 39 -2.34 1.30 -0.36
N ASN A 40 -1.29 0.98 0.36
CA ASN A 40 0.06 1.46 0.11
C ASN A 40 0.83 0.43 -0.71
N LEU A 41 1.28 0.82 -1.91
CA LEU A 41 2.15 0.02 -2.75
C LEU A 41 3.60 0.46 -2.55
N ASN A 42 4.38 -0.34 -1.84
CA ASN A 42 5.80 -0.12 -1.62
C ASN A 42 6.62 -0.75 -2.76
N SER A 43 7.43 0.06 -3.45
CA SER A 43 8.28 -0.41 -4.55
C SER A 43 9.50 -1.23 -4.09
N GLY A 44 9.70 -1.41 -2.78
CA GLY A 44 10.87 -2.11 -2.25
C GLY A 44 12.16 -1.30 -2.35
N PHE A 45 12.06 0.01 -2.57
CA PHE A 45 13.21 0.88 -2.80
C PHE A 45 14.27 0.81 -1.67
N ALA A 46 13.81 0.77 -0.41
CA ALA A 46 14.70 0.67 0.77
C ALA A 46 14.94 -0.78 1.24
N ASP A 47 14.23 -1.75 0.65
CA ASP A 47 14.32 -3.16 0.99
C ASP A 47 14.17 -4.02 -0.28
N ILE A 48 15.30 -4.38 -0.87
CA ILE A 48 15.37 -5.15 -2.11
C ILE A 48 14.74 -6.55 -1.95
N SER A 49 14.66 -7.06 -0.72
CA SER A 49 14.03 -8.35 -0.46
C SER A 49 12.50 -8.30 -0.56
N TYR A 50 11.90 -7.12 -0.39
CA TYR A 50 10.45 -6.92 -0.19
C TYR A 50 9.87 -7.64 1.06
N LEU A 51 10.69 -8.36 1.83
CA LEU A 51 10.22 -9.27 2.88
C LEU A 51 10.04 -8.60 4.24
N LYS A 52 10.78 -7.53 4.56
CA LYS A 52 10.84 -7.03 5.94
C LYS A 52 9.47 -6.58 6.45
N GLU A 53 8.76 -5.80 5.65
CA GLU A 53 7.43 -5.28 6.00
C GLU A 53 6.43 -6.45 6.07
N TYR A 54 6.43 -7.34 5.08
CA TYR A 54 5.54 -8.51 5.05
C TYR A 54 5.73 -9.43 6.28
N LEU A 55 6.98 -9.79 6.59
CA LEU A 55 7.30 -10.65 7.73
C LEU A 55 6.97 -9.99 9.06
N ALA A 56 7.12 -8.66 9.18
CA ALA A 56 6.72 -7.93 10.37
C ALA A 56 5.20 -7.95 10.57
N CYS A 57 4.41 -7.67 9.51
CA CYS A 57 2.94 -7.74 9.57
C CYS A 57 2.49 -9.15 10.02
N GLU A 58 3.06 -10.18 9.39
CA GLU A 58 2.68 -11.57 9.64
C GLU A 58 3.08 -12.03 11.04
N LEU A 59 4.26 -11.63 11.53
CA LEU A 59 4.71 -11.92 12.89
C LEU A 59 3.76 -11.28 13.92
N PHE A 60 3.39 -10.01 13.75
CA PHE A 60 2.46 -9.35 14.67
C PHE A 60 1.09 -10.01 14.68
N ARG A 61 0.55 -10.38 13.51
CA ARG A 61 -0.71 -11.14 13.41
C ARG A 61 -0.62 -12.47 14.15
N ARG A 62 0.47 -13.22 14.00
CA ARG A 62 0.69 -14.48 14.72
C ARG A 62 0.78 -14.31 16.23
N MET A 63 1.18 -13.13 16.70
CA MET A 63 1.21 -12.77 18.12
C MET A 63 -0.11 -12.15 18.61
N ASN A 64 -1.19 -12.17 17.81
CA ASN A 64 -2.46 -11.51 18.09
C ASN A 64 -2.34 -10.00 18.35
N VAL A 65 -1.32 -9.36 17.77
CA VAL A 65 -1.18 -7.91 17.76
C VAL A 65 -1.87 -7.36 16.51
N PRO A 66 -2.79 -6.37 16.64
CA PRO A 66 -3.40 -5.71 15.49
C PRO A 66 -2.34 -5.18 14.52
N ALA A 67 -2.38 -5.64 13.27
CA ALA A 67 -1.43 -5.24 12.24
C ALA A 67 -2.11 -5.12 10.87
N PRO A 68 -1.56 -4.28 9.97
CA PRO A 68 -2.07 -4.14 8.61
C PRO A 68 -2.07 -5.49 7.87
N LEU A 69 -3.05 -5.67 6.97
CA LEU A 69 -2.98 -6.77 6.00
C LEU A 69 -1.91 -6.45 4.95
N CYS A 70 -1.07 -7.44 4.64
CA CYS A 70 0.09 -7.26 3.77
C CYS A 70 0.13 -8.38 2.73
N SER A 71 0.35 -8.04 1.46
CA SER A 71 0.47 -9.00 0.35
C SER A 71 1.52 -8.57 -0.68
N PHE A 72 1.94 -9.51 -1.52
CA PHE A 72 2.73 -9.24 -2.72
C PHE A 72 1.81 -9.08 -3.92
N VAL A 73 1.98 -8.00 -4.68
CA VAL A 73 1.14 -7.73 -5.86
C VAL A 73 1.98 -7.42 -7.09
N MET A 74 1.55 -7.93 -8.24
CA MET A 74 2.03 -7.45 -9.54
C MET A 74 1.21 -6.24 -9.97
N VAL A 75 1.89 -5.14 -10.28
CA VAL A 75 1.25 -3.87 -10.65
C VAL A 75 1.35 -3.65 -12.17
N LYS A 76 0.22 -3.31 -12.78
CA LYS A 76 0.16 -2.73 -14.13
C LYS A 76 -0.52 -1.37 -14.08
N ILE A 77 0.03 -0.37 -14.75
CA ILE A 77 -0.55 0.98 -14.88
C ILE A 77 -0.67 1.30 -16.37
N ASN A 78 -1.84 1.74 -16.82
CA ASN A 78 -2.10 2.01 -18.24
C ASN A 78 -1.70 0.82 -19.14
N SER A 79 -2.04 -0.40 -18.71
CA SER A 79 -1.65 -1.67 -19.36
C SER A 79 -0.14 -2.00 -19.43
N LYS A 80 0.73 -1.14 -18.92
CA LYS A 80 2.18 -1.39 -18.83
C LYS A 80 2.52 -2.09 -17.51
N GLY A 81 3.40 -3.08 -17.54
CA GLY A 81 3.90 -3.73 -16.32
C GLY A 81 4.85 -2.83 -15.53
N HIS A 82 4.54 -2.61 -14.25
CA HIS A 82 5.39 -1.86 -13.31
C HIS A 82 6.17 -2.78 -12.34
N GLY A 83 5.82 -4.07 -12.30
CA GLY A 83 6.55 -5.10 -11.57
C GLY A 83 5.96 -5.44 -10.20
N LEU A 84 6.78 -6.05 -9.35
CA LEU A 84 6.41 -6.56 -8.02
C LEU A 84 6.40 -5.45 -6.97
N TYR A 85 5.33 -5.34 -6.22
CA TYR A 85 5.20 -4.42 -5.09
C TYR A 85 4.78 -5.18 -3.84
N MET A 86 5.15 -4.63 -2.68
CA MET A 86 4.56 -5.04 -1.42
C MET A 86 3.37 -4.11 -1.14
N ALA A 87 2.19 -4.69 -1.07
CA ALA A 87 0.93 -4.01 -0.77
C ALA A 87 0.64 -4.12 0.72
N ALA A 88 0.49 -2.98 1.40
CA ALA A 88 0.06 -2.91 2.79
C ALA A 88 -1.24 -2.11 2.89
N GLU A 89 -2.19 -2.61 3.67
CA GLU A 89 -3.39 -1.88 4.08
C GLU A 89 -3.01 -0.51 4.66
N GLU A 90 -3.80 0.51 4.35
CA GLU A 90 -3.67 1.81 5.00
C GLU A 90 -4.30 1.76 6.40
N GLU A 91 -3.59 2.27 7.39
CA GLU A 91 -4.12 2.51 8.73
C GLU A 91 -5.12 3.68 8.67
N ASP A 92 -6.38 3.38 8.38
CA ASP A 92 -7.49 4.32 8.42
C ASP A 92 -8.69 3.75 9.20
N SER A 93 -9.86 4.41 9.10
CA SER A 93 -11.07 3.94 9.80
C SER A 93 -11.46 2.50 9.44
N SER A 94 -11.17 2.04 8.22
CA SER A 94 -11.42 0.64 7.82
C SER A 94 -10.51 -0.33 8.56
N PHE A 95 -9.23 0.02 8.72
CA PHE A 95 -8.30 -0.74 9.55
C PHE A 95 -8.75 -0.79 11.01
N ILE A 96 -9.13 0.34 11.62
CA ILE A 96 -9.61 0.39 13.01
C ILE A 96 -10.79 -0.56 13.18
N SER A 97 -11.80 -0.45 12.30
CA SER A 97 -13.02 -1.27 12.37
C SER A 97 -12.74 -2.76 12.23
N ARG A 98 -11.67 -3.14 11.51
CA ARG A 98 -11.28 -4.54 11.28
C ARG A 98 -10.40 -5.08 12.41
N ALA A 99 -9.45 -4.28 12.88
CA ALA A 99 -8.33 -4.73 13.70
C ALA A 99 -8.49 -4.40 15.19
N LEU A 100 -9.32 -3.42 15.55
CA LEU A 100 -9.52 -2.97 16.93
C LEU A 100 -10.99 -3.12 17.33
N THR A 101 -11.23 -3.56 18.57
CA THR A 101 -12.56 -3.54 19.19
C THR A 101 -12.76 -2.24 19.96
N GLY A 102 -13.51 -1.28 19.41
CA GLY A 102 -13.87 -0.01 20.07
C GLY A 102 -13.51 1.26 19.28
N ASP A 103 -13.79 2.44 19.85
CA ASP A 103 -13.61 3.77 19.23
C ASP A 103 -12.14 4.25 19.24
N GLY A 104 -11.22 3.40 18.78
CA GLY A 104 -9.79 3.74 18.68
C GLY A 104 -9.56 4.98 17.83
N THR A 105 -8.69 5.89 18.25
CA THR A 105 -8.30 7.07 17.47
C THR A 105 -6.93 6.84 16.81
N LEU A 106 -6.84 7.07 15.49
CA LEU A 106 -5.57 7.06 14.78
C LEU A 106 -4.87 8.41 14.92
N ALA A 107 -3.63 8.41 15.38
CA ALA A 107 -2.73 9.54 15.24
C ALA A 107 -1.93 9.35 13.94
N SER A 108 -2.36 9.99 12.85
CA SER A 108 -1.63 9.92 11.58
C SER A 108 -0.59 11.03 11.49
N ASP A 109 0.69 10.69 11.40
CA ASP A 109 1.75 11.64 11.07
C ASP A 109 1.87 11.73 9.53
N THR A 110 1.00 12.53 8.91
CA THR A 110 0.88 12.55 7.45
C THR A 110 1.78 13.62 6.84
N ALA A 111 2.88 13.20 6.20
CA ALA A 111 3.58 14.07 5.26
C ALA A 111 2.69 14.36 4.04
N SER A 112 2.36 15.64 3.82
CA SER A 112 1.59 16.11 2.66
C SER A 112 2.28 15.70 1.36
N GLN A 113 1.58 14.97 0.49
CA GLN A 113 2.07 14.62 -0.84
C GLN A 113 1.47 15.53 -1.90
N ASN A 114 2.30 15.86 -2.89
CA ASN A 114 1.93 16.69 -4.03
C ASN A 114 0.78 16.01 -4.82
N PRO A 115 -0.35 16.69 -5.09
CA PRO A 115 -1.49 16.10 -5.79
C PRO A 115 -1.18 15.53 -7.18
N GLU A 116 -0.10 15.99 -7.82
CA GLU A 116 0.36 15.55 -9.15
C GLU A 116 0.87 14.09 -9.18
N ASP A 117 1.31 13.53 -8.05
CA ASP A 117 1.84 12.14 -7.98
C ASP A 117 0.74 11.07 -7.81
N ARG A 118 -0.52 11.47 -7.92
CA ARG A 118 -1.69 10.61 -7.67
C ARG A 118 -2.11 9.93 -8.96
N VAL A 119 -1.83 8.63 -9.06
CA VAL A 119 -2.33 7.79 -10.15
C VAL A 119 -3.81 7.51 -9.92
N ASP A 120 -4.64 7.68 -10.96
CA ASP A 120 -6.03 7.26 -10.94
C ASP A 120 -6.10 5.73 -10.75
N ALA A 121 -6.78 5.30 -9.69
CA ALA A 121 -6.95 3.89 -9.36
C ALA A 121 -7.66 3.11 -10.48
N SER A 122 -8.47 3.78 -11.32
CA SER A 122 -9.17 3.16 -12.47
C SER A 122 -8.20 2.61 -13.53
N GLN A 123 -6.97 3.12 -13.58
CA GLN A 123 -5.95 2.75 -14.56
C GLN A 123 -4.95 1.71 -14.03
N ILE A 124 -5.14 1.24 -12.79
CA ILE A 124 -4.23 0.31 -12.11
C ILE A 124 -4.89 -1.06 -12.02
N VAL A 125 -4.20 -2.06 -12.53
CA VAL A 125 -4.56 -3.47 -12.34
C VAL A 125 -3.58 -4.08 -11.35
N LEU A 126 -4.13 -4.65 -10.27
CA LEU A 126 -3.39 -5.38 -9.25
C LEU A 126 -3.67 -6.88 -9.40
N SER A 127 -2.62 -7.68 -9.38
CA SER A 127 -2.73 -9.14 -9.28
C SER A 127 -2.09 -9.59 -7.98
N ASP A 128 -2.92 -10.01 -7.02
CA ASP A 128 -2.48 -10.56 -5.74
C ASP A 128 -1.76 -11.90 -5.97
N LEU A 129 -0.59 -12.05 -5.36
CA LEU A 129 0.23 -13.26 -5.43
C LEU A 129 0.05 -14.16 -4.20
N ASN A 130 -0.65 -13.71 -3.15
CA ASN A 130 -0.96 -14.55 -2.01
C ASN A 130 -2.15 -15.46 -2.31
N ASN A 131 -1.92 -16.77 -2.30
CA ASN A 131 -2.95 -17.80 -2.59
C ASN A 131 -4.09 -17.89 -1.55
N HIS A 132 -4.02 -17.12 -0.48
CA HIS A 132 -5.01 -17.09 0.60
C HIS A 132 -5.75 -15.75 0.74
N GLY A 133 -5.48 -14.79 -0.15
CA GLY A 133 -5.95 -13.40 -0.01
C GLY A 133 -5.16 -12.61 1.05
N PHE A 134 -5.65 -11.40 1.35
CA PHE A 134 -5.15 -10.51 2.41
C PHE A 134 -5.50 -11.00 3.83
#